data_AF-A0A7C5JMC6-F1
#
_entry.id   AF-A0A7C5JMC6-F1
#
_cell.length_a   1.000
_cell.length_b   1.000
_cell.length_c   1.000
_cell.angle_alpha   90.00
_cell.angle_beta   90.00
_cell.angle_gamma   90.00
#
_symmetry.space_group_name_H-M   'P 1'
#
loop_
_entity.id
_entity.type
_entity.pdbx_description
1 polymer ?
#
loop_
_entity_poly.entity_id
_entity_poly.type
_entity_poly.pdbx_seq_one_letter_code
_entity_poly.pdbx_strand_id
1 'polypeptide(L)'
;MGEHNVSLLNDKEKKAKFLKALLDDVQALEFMLKNDWFESDVQRIGAEQEMVLVDKQYFKPSLIGPEVIDNLQNKYKWIETELAKFNIETNLNPRVFEKKAFSEMEKEISEYLKITQKELDKYNSQIVLTGVLPTIRKFDLELKNLTPKERYKALMEAINKQLLGQ
;
A
#
# COMPACT_ATOMS: atom_id res chain seq x y z
N MET A 1 -8.01 -5.47 4.39
CA MET A 1 -7.89 -4.09 3.89
C MET A 1 -9.28 -3.52 3.66
N GLY A 2 -9.47 -2.23 3.92
CA GLY A 2 -10.77 -1.55 3.95
C GLY A 2 -11.45 -1.38 2.59
N GLU A 3 -12.58 -0.67 2.55
CA GLU A 3 -13.32 -0.41 1.32
C GLU A 3 -12.57 0.58 0.41
N HIS A 4 -12.53 0.27 -0.90
CA HIS A 4 -11.84 1.08 -1.92
C HIS A 4 -12.78 1.98 -2.74
N ASN A 5 -14.04 2.12 -2.32
CA ASN A 5 -15.03 2.95 -3.01
C ASN A 5 -14.70 4.43 -2.80
N VAL A 6 -14.53 5.19 -3.88
CA VAL A 6 -14.19 6.62 -3.79
C VAL A 6 -15.27 7.48 -4.43
N SER A 7 -15.72 8.49 -3.67
CA SER A 7 -16.59 9.56 -4.19
C SER A 7 -15.94 10.91 -3.95
N LEU A 8 -15.89 11.75 -5.00
CA LEU A 8 -15.37 13.11 -4.88
C LEU A 8 -16.37 13.97 -4.11
N LEU A 9 -15.93 14.55 -2.98
CA LEU A 9 -16.72 15.44 -2.13
C LEU A 9 -16.78 16.86 -2.72
N ASN A 10 -17.51 17.02 -3.83
CA ASN A 10 -17.70 18.32 -4.49
C ASN A 10 -18.92 19.12 -3.97
N ASP A 11 -19.72 18.53 -3.09
CA ASP A 11 -20.95 19.11 -2.55
C ASP A 11 -20.75 19.54 -1.09
N LYS A 12 -21.16 20.76 -0.75
CA LYS A 12 -21.06 21.33 0.59
C LYS A 12 -21.80 20.48 1.63
N GLU A 13 -22.98 19.95 1.29
CA GLU A 13 -23.77 19.14 2.23
C GLU A 13 -23.10 17.78 2.50
N LYS A 14 -22.63 17.11 1.44
CA LYS A 14 -21.87 15.86 1.58
C LYS A 14 -20.57 16.07 2.35
N LYS A 15 -19.87 17.18 2.11
CA LYS A 15 -18.66 17.53 2.86
C LYS A 15 -18.96 17.77 4.33
N ALA A 16 -20.03 18.50 4.66
CA ALA A 16 -20.45 18.72 6.04
C ALA A 16 -20.81 17.40 6.74
N LYS A 17 -21.54 16.51 6.07
CA LYS A 17 -21.89 15.18 6.59
C LYS A 17 -20.65 14.31 6.82
N PHE A 18 -19.71 14.30 5.87
CA PHE A 18 -18.44 13.59 6.01
C PHE A 18 -17.62 14.11 7.18
N LEU A 19 -17.46 15.44 7.29
CA LEU A 19 -16.73 16.06 8.40
C LEU A 19 -17.38 15.75 9.75
N LYS A 20 -18.71 15.76 9.82
CA LYS A 20 -19.42 15.36 11.05
C LYS A 20 -19.11 13.91 11.40
N ALA A 21 -19.26 12.97 10.47
CA ALA A 21 -18.96 11.55 10.71
C ALA A 21 -17.50 11.34 11.14
N LEU A 22 -16.55 12.03 10.50
CA LEU A 22 -15.14 11.97 10.87
C LEU A 22 -14.91 12.48 12.31
N LEU A 23 -15.55 13.57 12.71
CA LEU A 23 -15.47 14.08 14.08
C LEU A 23 -16.12 13.12 15.08
N ASP A 24 -17.26 12.54 14.73
CA ASP A 24 -17.96 11.53 15.55
C ASP A 24 -17.06 10.29 15.76
N ASP A 25 -16.38 9.81 14.70
CA ASP A 25 -15.44 8.69 14.77
C ASP A 25 -14.23 9.01 15.67
N VAL A 26 -13.68 10.23 15.57
CA VAL A 26 -12.57 10.69 16.43
C VAL A 26 -13.00 10.77 17.89
N GLN A 27 -14.21 11.28 18.17
CA GLN A 27 -14.76 11.33 19.52
C GLN A 27 -15.02 9.93 20.08
N ALA A 28 -15.53 9.01 19.25
CA ALA A 28 -15.70 7.61 19.63
C ALA A 28 -14.35 6.98 19.99
N LEU A 29 -13.31 7.18 19.17
CA LEU A 29 -11.97 6.69 19.45
C LEU A 29 -11.42 7.27 20.77
N GLU A 30 -11.57 8.58 20.99
CA GLU A 30 -11.16 9.22 22.25
C GLU A 30 -11.89 8.61 23.46
N PHE A 31 -13.19 8.37 23.34
CA PHE A 31 -13.98 7.72 24.38
C PHE A 31 -13.48 6.30 24.65
N MET A 32 -13.24 5.50 23.61
CA MET A 32 -12.72 4.13 23.74
C MET A 32 -11.36 4.10 24.45
N LEU A 33 -10.48 5.05 24.13
CA LEU A 33 -9.17 5.19 24.78
C LEU A 33 -9.30 5.55 26.26
N LYS A 34 -10.20 6.48 26.63
CA LYS A 34 -10.41 6.91 28.02
C LYS A 34 -11.06 5.84 28.91
N ASN A 35 -11.70 4.85 28.31
CA ASN A 35 -12.43 3.79 29.02
C ASN A 35 -11.72 2.42 28.92
N ASP A 36 -10.47 2.37 28.47
CA ASP A 36 -9.68 1.14 28.35
C ASP A 36 -10.37 0.04 27.51
N TRP A 37 -11.04 0.42 26.42
CA TRP A 37 -11.74 -0.54 25.54
C TRP A 37 -10.80 -1.35 24.65
N PHE A 38 -9.51 -0.99 24.61
CA PHE A 38 -8.50 -1.70 23.84
C PHE A 38 -7.68 -2.62 24.74
N GLU A 39 -7.38 -3.81 24.22
CA GLU A 39 -6.49 -4.77 24.85
C GLU A 39 -5.10 -4.15 25.07
N SER A 40 -4.55 -4.30 26.28
CA SER A 40 -3.25 -3.70 26.68
C SER A 40 -2.25 -4.72 27.24
N ASP A 41 -2.65 -5.97 27.43
CA ASP A 41 -1.84 -7.06 27.98
C ASP A 41 -1.01 -7.79 26.91
N VAL A 42 -1.50 -7.88 25.67
CA VAL A 42 -0.80 -8.57 24.57
C VAL A 42 -0.26 -7.58 23.55
N GLN A 43 1.07 -7.47 23.49
CA GLN A 43 1.74 -6.74 22.41
C GLN A 43 1.82 -7.62 21.17
N ARG A 44 1.46 -7.06 20.02
CA ARG A 44 1.62 -7.70 18.70
C ARG A 44 2.46 -6.83 17.79
N ILE A 45 3.14 -7.47 16.85
CA ILE A 45 3.90 -6.83 15.80
C ILE A 45 3.47 -7.37 14.45
N GLY A 46 3.29 -6.47 13.50
CA GLY A 46 3.12 -6.73 12.07
C GLY A 46 4.00 -5.75 11.30
N ALA A 47 4.15 -5.96 10.00
CA ALA A 47 4.87 -5.05 9.14
C ALA A 47 4.26 -5.04 7.74
N GLU A 48 4.46 -3.93 7.05
CA GLU A 48 4.24 -3.82 5.61
C GLU A 48 5.61 -3.63 4.95
N GLN A 49 5.83 -4.28 3.81
CA GLN A 49 7.04 -4.10 3.02
C GLN A 49 6.67 -3.75 1.59
N GLU A 50 6.95 -2.50 1.23
CA GLU A 50 6.93 -2.04 -0.15
C GLU A 50 8.19 -2.45 -0.91
N MET A 51 8.01 -2.69 -2.20
CA MET A 51 9.03 -3.21 -3.09
C MET A 51 8.94 -2.51 -4.44
N VAL A 52 10.11 -2.17 -4.99
CA VAL A 52 10.19 -1.61 -6.34
C VAL A 52 10.49 -2.73 -7.33
N LEU A 53 9.77 -2.72 -8.45
CA LEU A 53 9.93 -3.64 -9.56
C LEU A 53 10.81 -3.00 -10.62
N VAL A 54 11.86 -3.69 -11.03
CA VAL A 54 12.77 -3.22 -12.08
C VAL A 54 13.01 -4.28 -13.14
N ASP A 55 13.30 -3.85 -14.36
CA ASP A 55 13.76 -4.76 -15.40
C ASP A 55 15.19 -5.27 -15.08
N LYS A 56 15.49 -6.52 -15.47
CA LYS A 56 16.79 -7.16 -15.18
C LYS A 56 17.96 -6.63 -16.01
N GLN A 57 17.70 -5.92 -17.12
CA GLN A 57 18.74 -5.52 -18.06
C GLN A 57 19.30 -4.12 -17.74
N TYR A 58 18.43 -3.17 -17.43
CA TYR A 58 18.75 -1.76 -17.24
C TYR A 58 18.38 -1.23 -15.86
N PHE A 59 17.74 -2.06 -15.01
CA PHE A 59 17.27 -1.69 -13.67
C PHE A 59 16.37 -0.44 -13.69
N LYS A 60 15.55 -0.29 -14.74
CA LYS A 60 14.52 0.74 -14.85
C LYS A 60 13.20 0.25 -14.26
N PRO A 61 12.32 1.17 -13.80
CA PRO A 61 11.00 0.80 -13.30
C PRO A 61 10.27 -0.15 -14.27
N SER A 62 9.80 -1.27 -13.76
CA SER A 62 9.00 -2.23 -14.51
C SER A 62 7.53 -2.04 -14.15
N LEU A 63 6.72 -1.59 -15.11
CA LEU A 63 5.31 -1.19 -14.91
C LEU A 63 4.33 -2.36 -14.89
N ILE A 64 4.74 -3.48 -14.30
CA ILE A 64 4.04 -4.79 -14.35
C ILE A 64 3.38 -5.18 -13.02
N GLY A 65 3.33 -4.27 -12.06
CA GLY A 65 2.72 -4.47 -10.74
C GLY A 65 1.28 -4.99 -10.81
N PRO A 66 0.36 -4.35 -11.57
CA PRO A 66 -1.01 -4.86 -11.70
C PRO A 66 -1.07 -6.31 -12.19
N GLU A 67 -0.30 -6.66 -13.22
CA GLU A 67 -0.26 -8.00 -13.81
C GLU A 67 0.28 -9.04 -12.82
N VAL A 68 1.32 -8.69 -12.06
CA VAL A 68 1.87 -9.55 -11.00
C VAL A 68 0.85 -9.77 -9.89
N ILE A 69 0.17 -8.69 -9.47
CA ILE A 69 -0.85 -8.74 -8.43
C ILE A 69 -2.03 -9.60 -8.86
N ASP A 70 -2.56 -9.43 -10.07
CA ASP A 70 -3.67 -10.23 -10.60
C ASP A 70 -3.35 -11.73 -10.61
N ASN A 71 -2.10 -12.10 -10.93
CA ASN A 71 -1.65 -13.49 -10.92
C ASN A 71 -1.49 -14.07 -9.50
N LEU A 72 -1.05 -13.26 -8.54
CA LEU A 72 -0.75 -13.70 -7.18
C LEU A 72 -1.96 -13.62 -6.24
N GLN A 73 -2.83 -12.62 -6.38
CA GLN A 73 -3.94 -12.37 -5.45
C GLN A 73 -4.99 -13.48 -5.41
N ASN A 74 -5.14 -14.26 -6.49
CA ASN A 74 -5.98 -15.45 -6.48
C ASN A 74 -5.56 -16.49 -5.43
N LYS A 75 -4.29 -16.46 -5.01
CA LYS A 75 -3.71 -17.41 -4.04
C LYS A 75 -3.25 -16.75 -2.75
N TYR A 76 -2.87 -15.48 -2.81
CA TYR A 76 -2.17 -14.79 -1.74
C TYR A 76 -2.85 -13.46 -1.43
N LYS A 77 -3.42 -13.35 -0.23
CA LYS A 77 -4.05 -12.11 0.26
C LYS A 77 -3.07 -11.10 0.88
N TRP A 78 -1.83 -11.52 1.09
CA TRP A 78 -0.78 -10.71 1.70
C TRP A 78 -0.13 -9.74 0.71
N ILE A 79 -0.49 -9.75 -0.57
CA ILE A 79 0.10 -8.89 -1.60
C ILE A 79 -0.92 -7.89 -2.15
N GLU A 80 -0.51 -6.64 -2.33
CA GLU A 80 -1.39 -5.57 -2.79
C GLU A 80 -0.65 -4.59 -3.72
N THR A 81 -1.42 -3.89 -4.57
CA THR A 81 -0.89 -2.84 -5.43
C THR A 81 -0.54 -1.59 -4.64
N GLU A 82 0.51 -0.89 -5.07
CA GLU A 82 0.81 0.47 -4.61
C GLU A 82 0.39 1.55 -5.63
N LEU A 83 0.63 2.83 -5.31
CA LEU A 83 0.26 3.98 -6.14
C LEU A 83 0.79 3.88 -7.58
N ALA A 84 2.06 3.51 -7.73
CA ALA A 84 2.73 3.36 -9.03
C ALA A 84 2.72 1.90 -9.49
N LYS A 85 2.59 1.67 -10.80
CA LYS A 85 2.62 0.32 -11.40
C LYS A 85 3.93 -0.43 -11.20
N PHE A 86 5.00 0.25 -10.79
CA PHE A 86 6.29 -0.36 -10.49
C PHE A 86 6.50 -0.58 -8.98
N ASN A 87 5.50 -0.31 -8.14
CA ASN A 87 5.54 -0.62 -6.71
C ASN A 87 4.44 -1.64 -6.38
N ILE A 88 4.78 -2.54 -5.46
CA ILE A 88 3.85 -3.47 -4.82
C ILE A 88 4.18 -3.59 -3.34
N GLU A 89 3.21 -3.99 -2.54
CA GLU A 89 3.34 -4.12 -1.09
C GLU A 89 3.03 -5.54 -0.65
N THR A 90 3.71 -5.98 0.41
CA THR A 90 3.33 -7.15 1.19
C THR A 90 2.92 -6.79 2.62
N ASN A 91 1.91 -7.48 3.12
CA ASN A 91 1.36 -7.34 4.46
C ASN A 91 1.68 -8.59 5.27
N LEU A 92 2.50 -8.46 6.30
CA LEU A 92 2.90 -9.58 7.15
C LEU A 92 1.82 -9.87 8.18
N ASN A 93 1.70 -11.15 8.57
CA ASN A 93 0.73 -11.51 9.58
C ASN A 93 1.11 -10.89 10.94
N PRO A 94 0.15 -10.26 11.65
CA PRO A 94 0.40 -9.80 13.01
C PRO A 94 0.65 -11.00 13.90
N ARG A 95 1.65 -10.91 14.77
CA ARG A 95 2.00 -11.97 15.72
C ARG A 95 2.23 -11.39 17.10
N VAL A 96 2.06 -12.22 18.13
CA VAL A 96 2.45 -11.84 19.50
C VAL A 96 3.94 -11.51 19.53
N PHE A 97 4.28 -10.37 20.12
CA PHE A 97 5.62 -9.84 20.12
C PHE A 97 6.47 -10.46 21.23
N GLU A 98 6.73 -11.75 21.09
CA GLU A 98 7.50 -12.54 22.06
C GLU A 98 8.47 -13.51 21.36
N LYS A 99 9.48 -13.97 22.11
CA LYS A 99 10.37 -15.10 21.76
C LYS A 99 10.94 -14.99 20.33
N LYS A 100 10.31 -15.70 19.38
CA LYS A 100 10.79 -15.90 18.00
C LYS A 100 10.13 -14.96 17.00
N ALA A 101 9.35 -13.96 17.45
CA ALA A 101 8.58 -13.07 16.58
C ALA A 101 9.41 -12.51 15.40
N PHE A 102 10.63 -12.03 15.64
CA PHE A 102 11.49 -11.50 14.59
C PHE A 102 12.00 -12.56 13.61
N SER A 103 12.46 -13.72 14.09
CA SER A 103 12.92 -14.80 13.19
C SER A 103 11.77 -15.42 12.40
N GLU A 104 10.56 -15.44 12.95
CA GLU A 104 9.37 -15.84 12.20
C GLU A 104 8.98 -14.77 11.16
N MET A 105 9.21 -13.49 11.48
CA MET A 105 8.92 -12.37 10.57
C MET A 105 9.89 -12.37 9.39
N GLU A 106 11.17 -12.55 9.66
CA GLU A 106 12.21 -12.72 8.64
C GLU A 106 11.90 -13.90 7.70
N LYS A 107 11.46 -15.04 8.24
CA LYS A 107 11.07 -16.21 7.43
C LYS A 107 9.89 -15.90 6.52
N GLU A 108 8.87 -15.21 7.03
CA GLU A 108 7.71 -14.81 6.25
C GLU A 108 8.10 -13.82 5.14
N ILE A 109 8.89 -12.78 5.47
CA ILE A 109 9.44 -11.83 4.49
C ILE A 109 10.18 -12.58 3.39
N SER A 110 11.08 -13.49 3.78
CA SER A 110 11.89 -14.26 2.83
C SER A 110 11.04 -15.12 1.90
N GLU A 111 9.98 -15.74 2.42
CA GLU A 111 9.05 -16.55 1.63
C GLU A 111 8.23 -15.66 0.68
N TYR A 112 7.73 -14.52 1.13
CA TYR A 112 6.97 -13.57 0.30
C TYR A 112 7.85 -12.99 -0.83
N LEU A 113 9.09 -12.62 -0.53
CA LEU A 113 10.06 -12.18 -1.54
C LEU A 113 10.34 -13.26 -2.57
N LYS A 114 10.52 -14.51 -2.12
CA LYS A 114 10.78 -15.65 -3.02
C LYS A 114 9.59 -15.94 -3.94
N ILE A 115 8.37 -15.94 -3.40
CA ILE A 115 7.15 -16.15 -4.18
C ILE A 115 6.98 -15.03 -5.21
N THR A 116 7.13 -13.78 -4.77
CA THR A 116 7.01 -12.60 -5.63
C THR A 116 8.08 -12.60 -6.73
N GLN A 117 9.34 -12.87 -6.39
CA GLN A 117 10.42 -12.92 -7.37
C GLN A 117 10.20 -14.02 -8.43
N LYS A 118 9.67 -15.17 -8.03
CA LYS A 118 9.32 -16.25 -8.97
C LYS A 118 8.26 -15.83 -9.98
N GLU A 119 7.32 -14.96 -9.59
CA GLU A 119 6.36 -14.39 -10.53
C GLU A 119 7.04 -13.40 -11.48
N LEU A 120 7.87 -12.50 -10.93
CA LEU A 120 8.58 -11.46 -11.68
C LEU A 120 9.57 -12.02 -12.71
N ASP A 121 10.14 -13.20 -12.46
CA ASP A 121 11.05 -13.87 -13.38
C ASP A 121 10.39 -14.15 -14.75
N LYS A 122 9.06 -14.34 -14.78
CA LYS A 122 8.29 -14.51 -16.02
C LYS A 122 8.26 -13.25 -16.90
N TYR A 123 8.53 -12.09 -16.30
CA TYR A 123 8.49 -10.77 -16.93
C TYR A 123 9.89 -10.16 -17.11
N ASN A 124 10.96 -10.95 -16.98
CA ASN A 124 12.34 -10.46 -16.96
C ASN A 124 12.55 -9.30 -15.95
N SER A 125 11.86 -9.36 -14.82
CA SER A 125 11.85 -8.31 -13.80
C SER A 125 12.33 -8.86 -12.45
N GLN A 126 12.72 -7.97 -11.54
CA GLN A 126 13.19 -8.32 -10.20
C GLN A 126 12.80 -7.29 -9.16
N ILE A 127 12.84 -7.72 -7.90
CA ILE A 127 12.59 -6.89 -6.73
C ILE A 127 13.85 -6.09 -6.40
N VAL A 128 13.66 -4.81 -6.07
CA VAL A 128 14.66 -3.97 -5.39
C VAL A 128 14.03 -3.41 -4.12
N LEU A 129 14.67 -3.68 -2.98
CA LEU A 129 14.29 -3.12 -1.68
C LEU A 129 15.03 -1.80 -1.48
N THR A 130 14.38 -0.70 -1.83
CA THR A 130 14.92 0.66 -1.68
C THR A 130 13.78 1.63 -1.39
N GLY A 131 14.05 2.67 -0.61
CA GLY A 131 13.05 3.73 -0.35
C GLY A 131 12.82 4.62 -1.57
N VAL A 132 13.88 4.93 -2.33
CA VAL A 132 13.79 5.68 -3.59
C VAL A 132 14.63 4.97 -4.63
N LEU A 133 14.03 4.65 -5.78
CA LEU A 133 14.75 3.98 -6.85
C LEU A 133 15.73 4.96 -7.53
N PRO A 134 17.06 4.70 -7.50
CA PRO A 134 18.04 5.65 -8.04
C PRO A 134 17.94 5.88 -9.55
N THR A 135 17.34 4.92 -10.28
CA THR A 135 17.24 4.94 -11.74
C THR A 135 15.94 5.56 -12.25
N ILE A 136 15.03 5.96 -11.36
CA ILE A 136 13.75 6.58 -11.68
C ILE A 136 13.94 7.93 -12.38
N ARG A 137 13.06 8.24 -13.32
CA ARG A 137 13.08 9.48 -14.09
C ARG A 137 11.72 10.16 -14.05
N LYS A 138 11.68 11.42 -14.48
CA LYS A 138 10.44 12.23 -14.48
C LYS A 138 9.28 11.55 -15.22
N PHE A 139 9.54 10.91 -16.36
CA PHE A 139 8.49 10.24 -17.13
C PHE A 139 7.95 8.97 -16.46
N ASP A 140 8.70 8.38 -15.52
CA ASP A 140 8.24 7.24 -14.73
C ASP A 140 7.17 7.67 -13.71
N LEU A 141 7.15 8.96 -13.34
CA LEU A 141 6.22 9.57 -12.39
C LEU A 141 4.97 10.18 -13.04
N GLU A 142 4.73 9.92 -14.33
CA GLU A 142 3.55 10.41 -15.03
C GLU A 142 2.28 9.66 -14.61
N LEU A 143 1.12 10.33 -14.65
CA LEU A 143 -0.18 9.75 -14.27
C LEU A 143 -0.52 8.44 -14.99
N LYS A 144 -0.01 8.24 -16.22
CA LYS A 144 -0.20 7.00 -17.00
C LYS A 144 0.43 5.75 -16.34
N ASN A 145 1.40 5.96 -15.45
CA ASN A 145 2.10 4.91 -14.71
C ASN A 145 1.50 4.66 -13.33
N LEU A 146 0.40 5.33 -12.97
CA LEU A 146 -0.36 5.01 -11.77
C LEU A 146 -1.05 3.66 -11.93
N THR A 147 -1.09 2.89 -10.86
CA THR A 147 -1.92 1.69 -10.79
C THR A 147 -3.38 2.07 -11.10
N PRO A 148 -4.10 1.28 -11.91
CA PRO A 148 -5.45 1.62 -12.37
C PRO A 148 -6.52 1.40 -11.29
N LYS A 149 -6.42 2.11 -10.17
CA LYS A 149 -7.46 2.17 -9.11
C LYS A 149 -8.07 3.56 -9.03
N GLU A 150 -9.40 3.64 -8.93
CA GLU A 150 -10.14 4.91 -8.86
C GLU A 150 -9.65 5.80 -7.72
N ARG A 151 -9.30 5.19 -6.57
CA ARG A 151 -8.76 5.92 -5.41
C ARG A 151 -7.49 6.69 -5.70
N TYR A 152 -6.57 6.12 -6.48
CA TYR A 152 -5.29 6.74 -6.80
C TYR A 152 -5.48 7.90 -7.77
N LYS A 153 -6.38 7.75 -8.74
CA LYS A 153 -6.77 8.83 -9.65
C LYS A 153 -7.41 10.00 -8.89
N ALA A 154 -8.40 9.71 -8.03
CA ALA A 154 -9.10 10.72 -7.24
C ALA A 154 -8.15 11.46 -6.28
N LEU A 155 -7.21 10.75 -5.65
CA LEU A 155 -6.17 11.35 -4.81
C LEU A 155 -5.31 12.34 -5.60
N MET A 156 -4.80 11.91 -6.77
CA MET A 156 -3.96 12.76 -7.61
C MET A 156 -4.71 13.98 -8.16
N GLU A 157 -5.98 13.82 -8.53
CA GLU A 157 -6.84 14.95 -8.92
C GLU A 157 -7.06 15.93 -7.77
N ALA A 158 -7.29 15.44 -6.55
CA ALA A 158 -7.48 16.28 -5.37
C ALA A 158 -6.21 17.07 -5.01
N ILE A 159 -5.04 16.41 -5.02
CA ILE A 159 -3.73 17.06 -4.78
C ILE A 159 -3.47 18.13 -5.85
N ASN A 160 -3.66 17.80 -7.13
CA ASN A 160 -3.45 18.77 -8.22
C ASN A 160 -4.38 19.99 -8.10
N LYS A 161 -5.64 19.80 -7.69
CA LYS A 161 -6.56 20.92 -7.41
C LYS A 161 -6.11 21.81 -6.25
N GLN A 162 -5.38 21.28 -5.26
CA GLN A 162 -4.84 22.06 -4.15
C GLN A 162 -3.52 22.75 -4.48
N LEU A 163 -2.67 22.12 -5.30
CA LEU A 163 -1.44 22.72 -5.82
C LEU A 163 -1.74 23.88 -6.77
N LEU A 164 -2.88 23.81 -7.46
CA LEU A 164 -3.51 24.94 -8.13
C LEU A 164 -4.09 25.89 -7.08
N GLY A 165 -3.21 26.54 -6.31
CA GLY A 165 -3.49 27.85 -5.74
C GLY A 165 -3.56 28.93 -6.82
N GLN A 166 -4.32 28.67 -7.89
CA GLN A 166 -4.83 29.63 -8.86
C GLN A 166 -6.35 29.66 -8.75
#